data_AF-A0A336NHR7-F1
#
_entry.id   AF-A0A336NHR7-F1
#
_cell.length_a   1.000
_cell.length_b   1.000
_cell.length_c   1.000
_cell.angle_alpha   90.00
_cell.angle_beta   90.00
_cell.angle_gamma   90.00
#
_symmetry.space_group_name_H-M   'P 1'
#
loop_
_entity.id
_entity.type
_entity.pdbx_description
1 polymer ?
#
loop_
_entity_poly.entity_id
_entity_poly.type
_entity_poly.pdbx_seq_one_letter_code
_entity_poly.pdbx_strand_id
1 'polypeptide(L)'
;MAISLNHFSTAGTEISLEQLLSAREARALLQQQLLAQYGQTLLCVTLTAVGGVKKNALLDYVFTKTLENLTALFMQLHITPTKEIVRPLVTGHEGFLCCR
;
A
#
# COMPACT_ATOMS: atom_id res chain seq x y z
N MET A 1 10.94 -18.26 9.92
CA MET A 1 11.92 -17.31 10.48
C MET A 1 11.14 -16.10 10.99
N ALA A 2 10.91 -15.98 12.30
CA ALA A 2 10.14 -14.88 12.86
C ALA A 2 11.05 -13.64 12.93
N ILE A 3 10.79 -12.64 12.09
CA ILE A 3 11.51 -11.36 12.17
C ILE A 3 11.08 -10.66 13.46
N SER A 4 12.02 -10.41 14.36
CA SER A 4 11.77 -9.59 15.55
C SER A 4 11.60 -8.13 15.10
N LEU A 5 10.39 -7.59 15.24
CA LEU A 5 10.04 -6.23 14.83
C LEU A 5 10.68 -5.15 15.71
N ASN A 6 11.29 -5.56 16.83
CA ASN A 6 11.89 -4.67 17.84
C ASN A 6 13.16 -3.94 17.37
N HIS A 7 13.69 -4.27 16.19
CA HIS A 7 14.89 -3.63 15.64
C HIS A 7 14.56 -2.47 14.69
N PHE A 8 13.30 -2.28 14.30
CA PHE A 8 12.93 -1.21 13.40
C PHE A 8 12.65 0.08 14.16
N SER A 9 13.29 1.17 13.74
CA SER A 9 12.94 2.50 14.22
C SER A 9 11.51 2.83 13.82
N THR A 10 10.71 3.25 14.80
CA THR A 10 9.36 3.81 14.59
C THR A 10 9.40 5.32 14.35
N ALA A 11 10.56 5.95 14.51
CA ALA A 11 10.76 7.36 14.22
C ALA A 11 10.53 7.62 12.73
N GLY A 12 9.82 8.71 12.44
CA GLY A 12 9.51 9.11 11.08
C GLY A 12 8.94 10.52 11.06
N THR A 13 8.64 11.00 9.87
CA THR A 13 8.12 12.35 9.69
C THR A 13 6.63 12.37 10.07
N GLU A 14 6.26 13.31 10.94
CA GLU A 14 4.85 13.61 11.18
C GLU A 14 4.24 14.27 9.95
N ILE A 15 3.03 13.86 9.59
CA ILE A 15 2.26 14.48 8.52
C ILE A 15 1.17 15.37 9.09
N SER A 16 0.82 16.41 8.35
CA SER A 16 -0.32 17.26 8.71
C SER A 16 -1.65 16.55 8.42
N LEU A 17 -2.72 17.01 9.08
CA LEU A 17 -4.08 16.54 8.81
C LEU A 17 -4.49 16.79 7.36
N GLU A 18 -4.10 17.95 6.80
CA GLU A 18 -4.37 18.29 5.40
C GLU A 18 -3.74 17.28 4.45
N GLN A 19 -2.45 16.94 4.64
CA GLN A 19 -1.77 15.92 3.83
C GLN A 19 -2.48 14.56 3.90
N LEU A 20 -2.97 14.19 5.09
CA LEU A 20 -3.72 12.94 5.27
C LEU A 20 -5.04 12.96 4.48
N LEU A 21 -5.81 14.05 4.58
CA LEU A 21 -7.09 14.20 3.87
C LEU A 21 -6.89 14.21 2.35
N SER A 22 -5.94 15.00 1.84
CA SER A 22 -5.62 15.03 0.41
C SER A 22 -5.14 13.67 -0.11
N ALA A 23 -4.34 12.93 0.66
CA ALA A 23 -3.93 11.58 0.28
C ALA A 23 -5.13 10.61 0.21
N ARG A 24 -6.07 10.72 1.15
CA ARG A 24 -7.29 9.91 1.15
C ARG A 24 -8.17 10.20 -0.06
N GLU A 25 -8.33 11.47 -0.44
CA GLU A 25 -9.09 11.86 -1.63
C GLU A 25 -8.41 11.38 -2.91
N ALA A 26 -7.10 11.60 -3.05
CA ALA A 26 -6.32 11.13 -4.20
C ALA A 26 -6.40 9.61 -4.36
N ARG A 27 -6.40 8.87 -3.25
CA ARG A 27 -6.59 7.41 -3.24
C ARG A 27 -7.97 7.03 -3.75
N ALA A 28 -9.04 7.66 -3.24
CA ALA A 28 -10.40 7.36 -3.67
C ALA A 28 -10.61 7.65 -5.16
N LEU A 29 -10.07 8.78 -5.65
CA LEU A 29 -10.13 9.14 -7.07
C LEU A 29 -9.41 8.10 -7.94
N LEU A 30 -8.20 7.68 -7.56
CA LEU A 30 -7.44 6.68 -8.30
C LEU A 30 -8.17 5.33 -8.35
N GLN A 31 -8.79 4.91 -7.24
CA GLN A 31 -9.58 3.68 -7.20
C GLN A 31 -10.75 3.73 -8.18
N GLN A 32 -11.49 4.84 -8.21
CA GLN A 32 -12.59 5.05 -9.15
C GLN A 32 -12.11 5.03 -10.62
N GLN A 33 -10.98 5.67 -10.91
CA GLN A 33 -10.38 5.68 -12.24
C GLN A 33 -9.97 4.28 -12.70
N LEU A 34 -9.33 3.49 -11.84
CA LEU A 34 -8.92 2.12 -12.17
C LEU A 34 -10.13 1.20 -12.38
N LEU A 35 -11.16 1.31 -11.54
CA LEU A 35 -12.39 0.55 -11.72
C LEU A 35 -13.09 0.90 -13.04
N ALA A 36 -13.19 2.18 -13.37
CA ALA A 36 -13.79 2.65 -14.62
C ALA A 36 -12.97 2.25 -15.85
N GLN A 37 -11.63 2.32 -15.76
CA GLN A 37 -10.74 2.03 -16.90
C GLN A 37 -10.65 0.54 -17.21
N TYR A 38 -10.54 -0.32 -16.18
CA TYR A 38 -10.26 -1.75 -16.39
C TYR A 38 -11.49 -2.64 -16.26
N GLY A 39 -12.56 -2.20 -15.57
CA GLY A 39 -13.77 -2.99 -15.35
C GLY A 39 -13.53 -4.32 -14.63
N GLN A 40 -12.46 -4.41 -13.84
CA GLN A 40 -11.95 -5.62 -13.19
C GLN A 40 -11.98 -5.47 -11.67
N THR A 41 -11.76 -6.57 -10.95
CA THR A 41 -11.62 -6.54 -9.49
C THR A 41 -10.35 -5.77 -9.12
N LEU A 42 -10.52 -4.72 -8.32
CA LEU A 42 -9.41 -3.91 -7.82
C LEU A 42 -9.02 -4.35 -6.41
N LEU A 43 -7.81 -4.92 -6.28
CA LEU A 43 -7.19 -5.18 -4.99
C LEU A 43 -6.36 -3.97 -4.55
N CYS A 44 -6.62 -3.47 -3.35
CA CYS A 44 -5.89 -2.35 -2.77
C CYS A 44 -5.10 -2.81 -1.53
N VAL A 45 -3.81 -2.48 -1.49
CA VAL A 45 -2.94 -2.70 -0.34
C VAL A 45 -2.59 -1.34 0.26
N THR A 46 -3.02 -1.10 1.50
CA THR A 46 -2.72 0.12 2.24
C THR A 46 -2.35 -0.22 3.68
N LEU A 47 -1.39 0.52 4.23
CA LEU A 47 -1.07 0.41 5.67
C LEU A 47 -1.70 1.55 6.45
N THR A 48 -2.40 1.18 7.52
CA THR A 48 -3.00 2.14 8.44
C THR A 48 -2.13 2.21 9.70
N ALA A 49 -1.28 3.23 9.77
CA ALA A 49 -0.50 3.53 10.98
C ALA A 49 -1.29 4.45 11.92
N VAL A 50 -1.23 4.19 13.22
CA VAL A 50 -1.78 5.07 14.27
C VAL A 50 -0.81 6.23 14.56
N GLY A 51 -1.33 7.41 14.91
CA GLY A 51 -0.51 8.60 15.21
C GLY A 51 -0.11 9.43 13.98
N GLY A 52 0.72 10.45 14.19
CA GLY A 52 1.15 11.42 13.16
C GLY A 52 2.20 10.88 12.18
N VAL A 53 2.94 9.84 12.56
CA VAL A 53 3.97 9.21 11.73
C VAL A 53 3.33 8.13 10.85
N LYS A 54 3.34 8.34 9.53
CA LYS A 54 2.79 7.37 8.56
C LYS A 54 3.85 6.63 7.74
N LYS A 55 5.11 7.00 7.91
CA LYS A 55 6.24 6.39 7.20
C LYS A 55 7.41 6.23 8.15
N ASN A 56 7.89 5.00 8.27
CA ASN A 56 9.07 4.63 9.02
C ASN A 56 9.61 3.30 8.47
N ALA A 57 10.80 2.90 8.90
CA ALA A 57 11.46 1.69 8.39
C ALA A 57 10.62 0.42 8.60
N LEU A 58 9.83 0.36 9.68
CA LEU A 58 8.95 -0.77 9.96
C LEU A 58 7.82 -0.86 8.93
N LEU A 59 7.13 0.25 8.67
CA LEU A 59 6.00 0.30 7.73
C LEU A 59 6.47 0.03 6.30
N ASP A 60 7.65 0.52 5.93
CA ASP A 60 8.27 0.25 4.64
C ASP A 60 8.55 -1.25 4.49
N TYR A 61 9.17 -1.86 5.50
CA TYR A 61 9.43 -3.31 5.53
C TYR A 61 8.15 -4.15 5.43
N VAL A 62 7.14 -3.82 6.25
CA VAL A 62 5.85 -4.54 6.26
C VAL A 62 5.16 -4.43 4.90
N PHE A 63 5.17 -3.25 4.29
CA PHE A 63 4.57 -3.06 2.97
C PHE A 63 5.27 -3.88 1.90
N THR A 64 6.61 -3.84 1.84
CA THR A 64 7.40 -4.63 0.91
C THR A 64 7.13 -6.12 1.08
N LYS A 65 7.14 -6.63 2.33
CA LYS A 65 6.85 -8.05 2.59
C LYS A 65 5.42 -8.44 2.24
N THR A 66 4.47 -7.53 2.41
CA THR A 66 3.08 -7.75 1.99
C THR A 66 3.00 -7.92 0.48
N LEU A 67 3.67 -7.06 -0.30
CA LEU A 67 3.70 -7.18 -1.76
C LEU A 67 4.42 -8.46 -2.21
N GLU A 68 5.57 -8.81 -1.62
CA GLU A 68 6.27 -10.06 -1.94
C GLU A 68 5.39 -11.30 -1.72
N ASN A 69 4.69 -11.35 -0.59
CA ASN A 69 3.78 -12.45 -0.27
C ASN A 69 2.57 -12.48 -1.22
N LEU A 70 2.05 -11.30 -1.60
CA LEU A 70 0.95 -11.19 -2.54
C LEU A 70 1.36 -11.67 -3.94
N THR A 71 2.54 -11.27 -4.43
CA THR A 71 3.09 -11.75 -5.69
C THR A 71 3.29 -13.27 -5.67
N ALA A 72 3.80 -13.82 -4.57
CA ALA A 72 3.93 -15.26 -4.40
C ALA A 72 2.57 -15.98 -4.46
N LEU A 73 1.54 -15.43 -3.81
CA LEU A 73 0.18 -15.97 -3.86
C LEU A 73 -0.41 -15.89 -5.28
N PHE A 74 -0.21 -14.79 -5.99
CA PHE A 74 -0.65 -14.64 -7.37
C PHE A 74 -0.01 -15.67 -8.31
N MET A 75 1.28 -15.95 -8.14
CA MET A 75 1.96 -17.01 -8.89
C MET A 75 1.35 -18.39 -8.59
N GLN A 76 1.03 -18.69 -7.33
CA GLN A 76 0.40 -19.95 -6.93
C GLN A 76 -1.02 -20.12 -7.50
N LEU A 77 -1.77 -19.02 -7.59
CA LEU A 77 -3.13 -18.99 -8.11
C LEU A 77 -3.20 -18.76 -9.62
N HIS A 78 -2.06 -18.63 -10.30
CA HIS A 78 -1.96 -18.27 -11.72
C HIS A 78 -2.70 -16.97 -12.09
N ILE A 79 -2.76 -16.02 -11.16
CA ILE A 79 -3.35 -14.70 -11.37
C ILE A 79 -2.24 -13.76 -11.85
N THR A 80 -2.47 -13.09 -12.98
CA THR A 80 -1.59 -12.01 -13.46
C THR A 80 -2.37 -10.70 -13.44
N PRO A 81 -2.01 -9.73 -12.60
CA PRO A 81 -2.66 -8.43 -12.60
C PRO A 81 -2.52 -7.75 -13.96
N THR A 82 -3.64 -7.27 -14.50
CA THR A 82 -3.64 -6.47 -15.75
C THR A 82 -2.94 -5.13 -15.54
N LYS A 83 -3.01 -4.60 -14.31
CA LYS A 83 -2.35 -3.36 -13.94
C LYS A 83 -1.89 -3.44 -12.49
N GLU A 84 -0.66 -2.99 -12.26
CA GLU A 84 -0.09 -2.81 -10.92
C GLU A 84 0.44 -1.38 -10.79
N ILE A 85 0.12 -0.73 -9.67
CA ILE A 85 0.59 0.61 -9.32
C ILE A 85 1.01 0.60 -7.85
N VAL A 86 2.25 1.00 -7.58
CA VAL A 86 2.77 1.20 -6.22
C VAL A 86 3.17 2.65 -6.03
N ARG A 87 2.66 3.29 -4.98
CA ARG A 87 2.93 4.70 -4.64
C ARG A 87 3.62 4.80 -3.28
N PRO A 88 4.91 5.17 -3.21
CA PRO A 88 5.64 5.31 -1.96
C PRO A 88 5.44 6.69 -1.32
N LEU A 89 4.20 7.04 -0.96
CA LEU A 89 3.87 8.37 -0.43
C LEU A 89 4.41 8.57 0.99
N VAL A 90 4.60 9.84 1.38
CA VAL A 90 4.96 10.23 2.76
C VAL A 90 3.82 9.95 3.75
N THR A 91 2.58 9.91 3.24
CA THR A 91 1.36 9.59 4.01
C THR A 91 1.12 8.08 4.15
N GLY A 92 2.04 7.26 3.65
CA GLY A 92 1.97 5.79 3.68
C GLY A 92 2.06 5.19 2.29
N HIS A 93 2.60 3.97 2.21
CA HIS A 93 2.66 3.20 0.96
C HIS A 93 1.26 2.75 0.52
N GLU A 94 1.02 2.80 -0.79
CA GLU A 94 -0.23 2.34 -1.42
C GLU A 94 0.09 1.42 -2.60
N GLY A 95 -0.63 0.31 -2.72
CA GLY A 95 -0.56 -0.62 -3.85
C GLY A 95 -1.95 -0.85 -4.45
N PHE A 96 -2.05 -0.86 -5.77
CA PHE A 96 -3.29 -1.10 -6.50
C PHE A 96 -3.03 -2.13 -7.59
N LEU A 97 -3.81 -3.22 -7.57
CA LEU A 97 -3.66 -4.35 -8.48
C LEU A 97 -5.03 -4.67 -9.10
N CYS A 98 -5.16 -4.49 -10.42
CA CYS A 98 -6.36 -4.88 -11.16
C CYS A 98 -6.23 -6.35 -11.57
N CYS A 99 -7.06 -7.20 -10.99
CA CYS A 99 -7.05 -8.65 -11.22
C CYS A 99 -8.31 -9.08 -11.98
N ARG A 100 -8.15 -9.99 -12.94
CA ARG A 100 -9.24 -10.61 -13.70
C ARG A 100 -9.46 -12.04 -13.23
#